data_AF-A0A021X8D0-F1
#
_entry.id   AF-A0A021X8D0-F1
#
_cell.length_a   1.000
_cell.length_b   1.000
_cell.length_c   1.000
_cell.angle_alpha   90.00
_cell.angle_beta   90.00
_cell.angle_gamma   90.00
#
_symmetry.space_group_name_H-M   'P 1'
#
loop_
_entity.id
_entity.type
_entity.pdbx_description
1 polymer ?
#
loop_
_entity_poly.entity_id
_entity_poly.type
_entity_poly.pdbx_seq_one_letter_code
_entity_poly.pdbx_strand_id
1 'polypeptide(L)' 'MTPRRVKLHELYREVEALGGATECAEDRAYNKAICDVLQTLRASGFGDGFYIDQREFENRERRGRAVLLQAAQ' A
#
# COMPACT_ATOMS: atom_id res chain seq x y z
N MET A 1 1.37 -17.55 10.48
CA MET A 1 1.41 -16.11 10.80
C MET A 1 0.03 -15.54 10.55
N THR A 2 -0.54 -14.83 11.52
CA THR A 2 -1.80 -14.10 11.32
C THR A 2 -1.51 -12.81 10.56
N PRO A 3 -2.20 -12.51 9.44
CA PRO A 3 -2.00 -11.25 8.72
C PRO A 3 -2.29 -10.06 9.63
N ARG A 4 -1.31 -9.17 9.80
CA ARG A 4 -1.48 -7.94 10.58
C ARG A 4 -2.24 -6.92 9.74
N ARG A 5 -3.26 -6.29 10.33
CA ARG A 5 -3.96 -5.14 9.75
C ARG A 5 -3.23 -3.86 10.17
N VAL A 6 -2.81 -3.06 9.21
CA VAL A 6 -2.10 -1.78 9.42
C VAL A 6 -2.65 -0.72 8.50
N LYS A 7 -2.50 0.55 8.87
CA LYS A 7 -2.80 1.64 7.95
C LYS A 7 -1.78 1.64 6.82
N LEU A 8 -2.21 2.02 5.63
CA LEU A 8 -1.37 1.95 4.43
C LEU A 8 -0.12 2.85 4.51
N HIS A 9 -0.20 4.01 5.17
CA HIS A 9 0.98 4.86 5.40
C HIS A 9 1.96 4.25 6.41
N GLU A 10 1.49 3.46 7.38
CA GLU A 10 2.36 2.71 8.30
C GLU A 10 3.09 1.63 7.52
N LEU A 11 2.38 0.90 6.65
CA LEU A 11 2.99 -0.09 5.76
C LEU A 11 4.03 0.55 4.82
N TYR A 12 3.74 1.73 4.26
CA TYR A 12 4.69 2.46 3.42
C TYR A 12 5.99 2.75 4.17
N ARG A 13 5.89 3.28 5.40
CA ARG A 13 7.06 3.59 6.24
C ARG A 13 7.84 2.33 6.63
N GLU A 14 7.15 1.24 6.94
CA GLU A 14 7.79 -0.03 7.23
C GLU A 14 8.57 -0.57 6.03
N VAL A 15 8.00 -0.50 4.83
CA VAL A 15 8.71 -0.92 3.59
C VAL A 15 9.90 0.00 3.31
N GLU A 16 9.74 1.31 3.49
CA GLU A 16 10.84 2.28 3.31
C GLU A 16 12.01 2.02 4.27
N ALA A 17 11.72 1.63 5.51
CA ALA A 17 12.73 1.29 6.51
C ALA A 17 13.52 0.00 6.20
N LEU A 18 13.05 -0.84 5.29
CA LEU A 18 13.80 -2.01 4.80
C LEU A 18 14.89 -1.64 3.79
N GLY A 19 14.78 -0.47 3.16
CA GLY A 19 15.75 0.01 2.18
C GLY A 19 17.00 0.63 2.82
N GLY A 20 17.92 1.10 1.97
CA GLY A 20 19.09 1.90 2.36
C GLY A 20 20.42 1.16 2.37
N ALA A 21 20.42 -0.18 2.47
CA ALA A 21 21.64 -0.96 2.36
C ALA A 21 22.21 -0.89 0.93
N THR A 22 23.53 -0.66 0.78
CA THR A 22 24.20 -0.55 -0.53
C THR A 22 25.62 -1.13 -0.56
N GLU A 23 26.02 -1.86 0.48
CA GLU A 23 27.41 -2.26 0.73
C GLU A 23 27.88 -3.32 -0.28
N CYS A 24 27.00 -4.25 -0.67
CA CYS A 24 27.29 -5.29 -1.66
C CYS A 24 26.30 -5.30 -2.84
N ALA A 25 26.50 -6.21 -3.79
CA ALA A 25 25.64 -6.33 -4.97
C ALA A 25 24.23 -6.79 -4.57
N GLU A 26 24.15 -7.69 -3.59
CA GLU A 26 22.92 -8.21 -3.01
C GLU A 26 22.12 -7.10 -2.32
N ASP A 27 22.78 -6.25 -1.52
CA ASP A 27 22.15 -5.09 -0.88
C ASP A 27 21.57 -4.13 -1.92
N ARG A 28 22.33 -3.83 -2.97
CA ARG A 28 21.85 -2.94 -4.05
C ARG A 28 20.65 -3.53 -4.78
N ALA A 29 20.64 -4.84 -5.03
CA ALA A 29 19.51 -5.53 -5.64
C ALA A 29 18.28 -5.50 -4.72
N TYR A 30 18.47 -5.76 -3.42
CA TYR A 30 17.41 -5.70 -2.42
C TYR A 30 16.84 -4.29 -2.29
N ASN A 31 17.71 -3.28 -2.16
CA ASN A 31 17.32 -1.88 -2.07
C ASN A 31 16.59 -1.41 -3.33
N LYS A 32 17.01 -1.87 -4.52
CA LYS A 32 16.27 -1.59 -5.76
C LYS A 32 14.85 -2.16 -5.71
N ALA A 33 14.67 -3.40 -5.24
CA ALA A 33 13.34 -4.00 -5.12
C ALA A 33 12.45 -3.19 -4.16
N ILE A 34 12.99 -2.71 -3.04
CA ILE A 34 12.28 -1.80 -2.13
C ILE A 34 11.89 -0.51 -2.86
N CYS A 35 12.82 0.12 -3.59
CA CYS A 35 12.51 1.32 -4.37
C CYS A 35 11.41 1.10 -5.42
N ASP A 36 11.43 -0.03 -6.14
CA ASP A 36 10.42 -0.35 -7.16
C ASP A 36 9.02 -0.49 -6.53
N VAL A 37 8.92 -1.11 -5.34
CA VAL A 37 7.67 -1.20 -4.58
C VAL A 37 7.19 0.17 -4.14
N LEU A 38 8.05 1.00 -3.55
CA LEU A 38 7.69 2.35 -3.11
C LEU A 38 7.25 3.24 -4.28
N GLN A 39 7.90 3.11 -5.45
CA GLN A 39 7.48 3.81 -6.67
C GLN A 39 6.10 3.37 -7.12
N THR A 40 5.81 2.07 -7.11
CA THR A 40 4.49 1.52 -7.47
C THR A 40 3.40 2.03 -6.53
N LEU A 41 3.68 2.07 -5.22
CA LEU A 41 2.77 2.61 -4.22
C LEU A 41 2.50 4.10 -4.49
N ARG A 42 3.54 4.91 -4.70
CA ARG A 42 3.40 6.34 -5.02
C ARG A 42 2.61 6.58 -6.31
N ALA A 43 2.91 5.82 -7.38
CA ALA A 43 2.19 5.91 -8.65
C ALA A 43 0.71 5.54 -8.52
N SER A 44 0.37 4.70 -7.54
CA SER A 44 -1.02 4.33 -7.22
C SER A 44 -1.71 5.33 -6.29
N GLY A 45 -1.07 6.47 -5.97
CA GLY A 45 -1.62 7.48 -5.04
C GLY A 45 -1.36 7.19 -3.56
N PHE A 46 -0.47 6.24 -3.25
CA PHE A 46 -0.08 5.90 -1.89
C PHE A 46 1.30 6.50 -1.58
N GLY A 47 1.29 7.72 -1.04
CA GLY A 47 2.50 8.43 -0.60
C GLY A 47 2.36 8.97 0.81
N ASP A 48 3.44 9.56 1.32
CA ASP A 48 3.44 10.22 2.64
C ASP A 48 2.35 11.32 2.65
N GLY A 49 1.54 11.33 3.72
CA GLY A 49 0.38 12.24 3.85
C GLY A 49 -0.94 11.77 3.22
N PHE A 50 -0.96 10.68 2.43
CA PHE A 50 -2.21 10.10 1.91
C PHE A 50 -2.83 9.12 2.94
N TYR A 51 -4.04 9.45 3.41
CA TYR A 51 -4.84 8.60 4.29
C TYR A 51 -5.93 7.91 3.48
N ILE A 52 -5.76 6.63 3.18
CA ILE A 52 -6.93 5.77 3.00
C ILE A 52 -7.21 5.14 4.36
N ASP A 53 -8.23 5.64 5.05
CA ASP A 53 -8.81 4.90 6.15
C ASP A 53 -9.40 3.62 5.56
N GLN A 54 -8.89 2.47 5.99
CA GLN A 54 -9.27 1.17 5.45
C GLN A 54 -10.78 0.92 5.61
N ARG A 55 -11.41 1.47 6.65
CA ARG A 55 -12.85 1.42 6.85
C ARG A 55 -13.58 2.29 5.84
N GLU A 56 -13.05 3.45 5.47
CA GLU A 56 -13.56 4.27 4.36
C GLU A 56 -13.47 3.53 3.03
N PHE A 57 -12.35 2.86 2.74
CA PHE A 57 -12.21 2.03 1.54
C PHE A 57 -13.22 0.88 1.51
N GLU A 58 -13.32 0.11 2.60
CA GLU A 58 -14.30 -0.97 2.75
C GLU A 58 -15.75 -0.47 2.64
N ASN A 59 -16.04 0.71 3.19
CA ASN A 59 -17.35 1.35 3.08
C ASN A 59 -17.63 1.78 1.64
N ARG A 60 -16.63 2.29 0.91
CA ARG A 60 -16.76 2.71 -0.49
C ARG A 60 -16.99 1.51 -1.41
N GLU A 61 -16.25 0.42 -1.22
CA GLU A 61 -16.48 -0.88 -1.86
C GLU A 61 -17.90 -1.39 -1.58
N ARG A 62 -18.34 -1.39 -0.31
CA ARG A 62 -19.67 -1.85 0.08
C ARG A 62 -20.77 -1.00 -0.55
N ARG A 63 -20.62 0.32 -0.57
CA ARG A 63 -21.55 1.26 -1.23
C ARG A 63 -21.58 1.02 -2.74
N GLY A 64 -20.44 0.85 -3.39
CA GLY A 64 -20.37 0.53 -4.82
C GLY A 64 -21.11 -0.75 -5.18
N ARG A 65 -20.93 -1.82 -4.40
CA ARG A 65 -21.68 -3.07 -4.56
C ARG A 65 -23.18 -2.91 -4.34
N ALA A 66 -23.59 -2.12 -3.34
CA ALA A 66 -24.99 -1.84 -3.07
C ALA A 66 -25.66 -1.08 -4.24
N VAL A 67 -24.95 -0.12 -4.85
CA VAL A 67 -25.43 0.62 -6.02
C VAL A 67 -25.59 -0.29 -7.23
N LEU A 68 -24.64 -1.19 -7.48
CA LEU A 68 -24.74 -2.16 -8.57
C LEU A 68 -25.92 -3.13 -8.39
N LEU A 69 -26.21 -3.55 -7.16
CA LEU A 69 -27.36 -4.39 -6.86
C LEU A 69 -28.70 -3.66 -7.04
N GLN A 70 -28.77 -2.37 -6.73
CA GLN A 70 -29.96 -1.56 -6.99
C GLN A 70 -30.19 -1.27 -8.48
N ALA A 71 -29.12 -1.14 -9.27
CA ALA A 71 -29.22 -0.93 -10.71
C ALA A 71 -29.60 -2.19 -11.52
N ALA A 72 -29.60 -3.37 -10.87
CA ALA A 72 -29.94 -4.66 -11.48
C ALA A 72 -31.38 -5.13 -11.17
N GLN A 73 -32.18 -4.30 -10.49
CA GLN A 73 -33.61 -4.51 -10.21
C GLN A 73 -34.47 -3.63 -11.10
#